data_AF-A0A843J0F6-F1
#
_entry.id   AF-A0A843J0F6-F1
#
_cell.length_a   1.000
_cell.length_b   1.000
_cell.length_c   1.000
_cell.angle_alpha   90.00
_cell.angle_beta   90.00
_cell.angle_gamma   90.00
#
_symmetry.space_group_name_H-M   'P 1'
#
loop_
_entity.id
_entity.type
_entity.pdbx_description
1 polymer ?
#
loop_
_entity_poly.entity_id
_entity_poly.type
_entity_poly.pdbx_seq_one_letter_code
_entity_poly.pdbx_strand_id
1 'polypeptide(L)'
;PTMRTDIYQLGILFYELVTGTRPFSGDGVADMSEEILYKEPVKPSERVADGAVFDDIIMKMIAKNPDERYQSVDDMIDDLISAWESRSDSD
;
A
#
# COMPACT_ATOMS: atom_id res chain seq x y z
N PRO A 1 1.44 10.08 16.83
CA PRO A 1 1.99 9.24 15.75
C PRO A 1 2.45 7.89 16.30
N THR A 2 2.01 6.79 15.69
CA THR A 2 2.51 5.44 15.99
C THR A 2 3.27 4.92 14.76
N MET A 3 4.12 3.90 14.94
CA MET A 3 4.80 3.24 13.82
C MET A 3 3.83 2.77 12.71
N ARG A 4 2.61 2.37 13.08
CA ARG A 4 1.56 1.97 12.12
C ARG A 4 0.96 3.13 11.33
N THR A 5 1.05 4.36 11.85
CA THR A 5 0.73 5.57 11.09
C THR A 5 1.80 5.81 10.02
N ASP A 6 3.08 5.64 10.37
CA ASP A 6 4.18 5.84 9.43
C ASP A 6 4.16 4.78 8.31
N ILE A 7 3.91 3.50 8.66
CA ILE A 7 3.71 2.41 7.69
C ILE A 7 2.56 2.72 6.72
N TYR A 8 1.43 3.23 7.24
CA TYR A 8 0.30 3.62 6.40
C TYR A 8 0.68 4.72 5.41
N GLN A 9 1.32 5.79 5.89
CA GLN A 9 1.73 6.91 5.05
C GLN A 9 2.75 6.47 3.98
N LEU A 10 3.70 5.61 4.36
CA LEU A 10 4.63 5.01 3.41
C LEU A 10 3.90 4.15 2.38
N GLY A 11 2.88 3.39 2.78
CA GLY A 11 2.06 2.58 1.87
C GLY A 11 1.33 3.41 0.81
N ILE A 12 0.80 4.58 1.21
CA ILE A 12 0.17 5.51 0.26
C ILE A 12 1.18 6.02 -0.77
N LEU A 13 2.38 6.41 -0.32
CA LEU A 13 3.46 6.85 -1.22
C LEU A 13 3.92 5.71 -2.12
N PHE A 14 4.07 4.51 -1.57
CA PHE A 14 4.53 3.34 -2.32
C PHE A 14 3.52 2.95 -3.40
N TYR A 15 2.23 2.97 -3.09
CA TYR A 15 1.15 2.82 -4.07
C TYR A 15 1.29 3.82 -5.22
N GLU A 16 1.52 5.10 -4.91
CA GLU A 16 1.68 6.15 -5.93
C GLU A 16 2.93 5.94 -6.79
N LEU A 17 4.05 5.50 -6.19
CA LEU A 17 5.29 5.20 -6.93
C LEU A 17 5.13 4.00 -7.87
N VAL A 18 4.41 2.96 -7.46
CA VAL A 18 4.18 1.76 -8.27
C VAL A 18 3.18 2.06 -9.40
N THR A 19 2.06 2.70 -9.08
CA THR A 19 0.94 2.84 -10.02
C THR A 19 0.93 4.16 -10.79
N GLY A 20 1.74 5.14 -10.38
CA GLY A 20 1.71 6.51 -10.90
C GLY A 20 0.47 7.33 -10.47
N THR A 21 -0.39 6.78 -9.62
CA THR A 21 -1.63 7.45 -9.16
C THR A 21 -1.85 7.22 -7.68
N ARG A 22 -2.53 8.13 -6.99
CA ARG A 22 -2.86 7.93 -5.57
C ARG A 22 -4.02 6.95 -5.41
N PRO A 23 -4.05 6.19 -4.29
CA PRO A 23 -5.19 5.34 -3.98
C PRO A 23 -6.45 6.17 -3.62
N PHE A 24 -6.24 7.36 -3.06
CA PHE A 24 -7.27 8.33 -2.67
C PHE A 24 -6.90 9.72 -3.21
N SER A 25 -7.85 10.40 -3.82
CA SER A 25 -7.63 11.66 -4.56
C SER A 25 -8.75 12.69 -4.36
N GLY A 26 -9.64 12.50 -3.37
CA GLY A 26 -10.81 13.36 -3.13
C GLY A 26 -10.56 14.87 -3.23
N ASP A 27 -11.57 15.60 -3.72
CA ASP A 27 -11.50 17.03 -4.05
C ASP A 27 -11.65 17.93 -2.80
N GLY A 28 -10.65 17.86 -1.92
CA GLY A 28 -10.60 18.62 -0.68
C GLY A 28 -10.57 17.73 0.57
N VAL A 29 -10.49 18.36 1.74
CA VAL A 29 -10.23 17.64 3.01
C VAL A 29 -11.38 16.72 3.40
N ALA A 30 -12.63 17.12 3.18
CA ALA A 30 -13.80 16.33 3.52
C ALA A 30 -13.88 15.06 2.65
N ASP A 31 -13.83 15.23 1.33
CA ASP A 31 -13.88 14.15 0.35
C ASP A 31 -12.70 13.18 0.52
N MET A 32 -11.49 13.72 0.74
CA MET A 32 -10.32 12.90 1.04
C MET A 32 -10.50 12.08 2.32
N SER A 33 -11.11 12.66 3.36
CA SER A 33 -11.39 11.94 4.61
C SER A 33 -12.43 10.84 4.39
N GLU A 34 -13.46 11.09 3.59
CA GLU A 34 -14.47 10.10 3.23
C GLU A 34 -13.84 8.93 2.46
N GLU A 35 -13.00 9.20 1.46
CA GLU A 35 -12.29 8.15 0.73
C GLU A 35 -11.34 7.36 1.64
N ILE A 36 -10.57 8.05 2.49
CA ILE A 36 -9.68 7.38 3.44
C ILE A 36 -10.46 6.50 4.41
N LEU A 37 -11.68 6.85 4.79
CA LEU A 37 -12.46 6.05 5.75
C LEU A 37 -13.23 4.89 5.09
N TYR A 38 -13.75 5.08 3.88
CA TYR A 38 -14.76 4.17 3.33
C TYR A 38 -14.47 3.60 1.94
N LYS A 39 -13.59 4.25 1.16
CA LYS A 39 -13.25 3.76 -0.18
C LYS A 39 -12.20 2.67 -0.07
N GLU A 40 -12.49 1.51 -0.65
CA GLU A 40 -11.48 0.47 -0.83
C GLU A 40 -10.52 0.87 -1.95
N PRO A 41 -9.20 0.86 -1.72
CA PRO A 41 -8.23 1.13 -2.77
C PRO A 41 -8.23 0.02 -3.81
N VAL A 42 -8.11 0.40 -5.07
CA VAL A 42 -7.91 -0.54 -6.18
C VAL A 42 -6.55 -1.21 -6.01
N LYS A 43 -6.39 -2.49 -6.36
CA LYS A 43 -5.08 -3.13 -6.26
C LYS A 43 -4.06 -2.54 -7.26
N PRO A 44 -2.76 -2.48 -6.92
CA PRO A 44 -1.72 -2.07 -7.86
C PRO A 44 -1.75 -2.83 -9.20
N SER A 45 -1.96 -4.14 -9.18
CA SER A 45 -2.06 -5.00 -10.38
C SER A 45 -3.16 -4.60 -11.35
N GLU A 46 -4.25 -4.02 -10.85
CA GLU A 46 -5.37 -3.54 -11.67
C GLU A 46 -5.02 -2.22 -12.38
N ARG A 47 -3.94 -1.54 -11.97
CA ARG A 47 -3.45 -0.30 -12.59
C ARG A 47 -2.26 -0.56 -13.51
N VAL A 48 -1.31 -1.39 -13.08
CA VAL A 48 -0.07 -1.72 -13.79
C VAL A 48 0.25 -3.20 -13.60
N ALA A 49 0.56 -3.92 -14.68
CA ALA A 49 0.79 -5.38 -14.63
C ALA A 49 1.93 -5.76 -13.65
N ASP A 50 3.03 -5.01 -13.69
CA ASP A 50 4.18 -5.17 -12.79
C ASP A 50 3.85 -4.89 -11.32
N GLY A 51 2.68 -4.31 -11.03
CA GLY A 51 2.22 -4.03 -9.67
C GLY A 51 1.79 -5.27 -8.88
N ALA A 52 1.52 -6.39 -9.56
CA ALA A 52 1.02 -7.61 -8.92
C ALA A 52 1.93 -8.16 -7.82
N VAL A 53 3.24 -8.00 -7.96
CA VAL A 53 4.22 -8.40 -6.94
C VAL A 53 4.09 -7.61 -5.63
N PHE A 54 3.42 -6.45 -5.66
CA PHE A 54 3.26 -5.56 -4.51
C PHE A 54 1.83 -5.48 -3.97
N ASP A 55 0.87 -6.20 -4.56
CA ASP A 55 -0.55 -6.11 -4.18
C ASP A 55 -0.76 -6.32 -2.69
N ASP A 56 -0.36 -7.48 -2.17
CA ASP A 56 -0.65 -7.84 -0.78
C ASP A 56 0.13 -6.95 0.21
N ILE A 57 1.36 -6.58 -0.13
CA ILE A 57 2.20 -5.69 0.69
C ILE A 57 1.57 -4.32 0.81
N ILE A 58 1.27 -3.67 -0.32
CA ILE A 58 0.73 -2.31 -0.34
C ILE A 58 -0.65 -2.29 0.30
N MET A 59 -1.52 -3.26 -0.02
CA MET A 59 -2.87 -3.34 0.54
C MET A 59 -2.85 -3.53 2.07
N LYS A 60 -1.91 -4.33 2.58
CA LYS A 60 -1.71 -4.49 4.03
C LYS A 60 -1.16 -3.22 4.69
N MET A 61 -0.23 -2.50 4.06
CA MET A 61 0.27 -1.22 4.59
C MET A 61 -0.86 -0.17 4.71
N ILE A 62 -1.76 -0.09 3.73
CA ILE A 62 -2.83 0.91 3.67
C ILE A 62 -4.18 0.44 4.23
N ALA A 63 -4.20 -0.69 4.94
CA ALA A 63 -5.42 -1.23 5.54
C ALA A 63 -6.09 -0.19 6.47
N LYS A 64 -7.42 -0.12 6.43
CA LYS A 64 -8.18 0.87 7.20
C LYS A 64 -8.00 0.65 8.70
N ASN A 65 -8.14 -0.59 9.14
CA ASN A 65 -7.89 -0.99 10.51
C ASN A 65 -6.37 -1.07 10.78
N PRO A 66 -5.83 -0.31 11.75
CA PRO A 66 -4.41 -0.39 12.11
C PRO A 66 -3.93 -1.78 12.54
N ASP A 67 -4.82 -2.63 13.06
CA ASP A 67 -4.44 -3.98 13.51
C ASP A 67 -4.26 -4.96 12.34
N GLU A 68 -4.80 -4.62 11.16
CA GLU A 68 -4.61 -5.36 9.91
C GLU A 68 -3.32 -4.95 9.17
N ARG A 69 -2.67 -3.87 9.61
CA ARG A 69 -1.38 -3.42 9.06
C ARG A 69 -0.25 -4.25 9.63
N TYR A 70 0.93 -4.08 9.04
CA TYR A 70 2.17 -4.54 9.63
C TYR A 70 2.36 -3.99 11.05
N GLN A 71 2.65 -4.90 11.98
CA GLN A 71 2.87 -4.56 13.39
C GLN A 71 4.34 -4.24 13.66
N SER A 72 5.25 -4.52 12.72
CA SER A 72 6.65 -4.10 12.74
C SER A 72 7.11 -3.71 11.32
N VAL A 73 8.15 -2.88 11.25
CA VAL A 73 8.80 -2.55 9.97
C VAL A 73 9.59 -3.75 9.45
N ASP A 74 10.11 -4.59 10.33
CA ASP A 74 10.86 -5.80 9.96
C ASP A 74 9.97 -6.78 9.19
N ASP A 75 8.75 -7.06 9.67
CA ASP A 75 7.79 -7.92 8.96
C ASP A 75 7.46 -7.38 7.56
N MET A 76 7.40 -6.04 7.41
CA MET A 76 7.14 -5.38 6.13
C MET A 76 8.33 -5.52 5.18
N ILE A 77 9.56 -5.41 5.70
CA ILE A 77 10.79 -5.57 4.91
C ILE A 77 10.94 -7.02 4.46
N ASP A 78 10.67 -8.00 5.32
CA ASP A 78 10.76 -9.42 5.00
C ASP A 78 9.82 -9.80 3.84
N ASP A 79 8.56 -9.33 3.88
CA ASP A 79 7.61 -9.52 2.79
C ASP A 79 8.09 -8.83 1.50
N LEU A 80 8.66 -7.62 1.59
CA LEU A 80 9.15 -6.87 0.43
C LEU A 80 10.37 -7.53 -0.23
N ILE A 81 11.31 -8.04 0.55
CA ILE A 81 12.48 -8.78 0.05
C ILE A 81 12.01 -10.06 -0.65
N SER A 82 11.13 -10.83 0.00
CA SER A 82 10.59 -12.07 -0.56
C SER A 82 9.89 -11.83 -1.91
N ALA A 83 9.11 -10.75 -2.00
CA ALA A 83 8.45 -10.35 -3.23
C ALA A 83 9.46 -9.97 -4.33
N TRP A 84 10.51 -9.22 -3.99
CA TRP A 84 11.55 -8.81 -4.94
C TRP A 84 12.38 -9.98 -5.47
N GLU A 85 12.71 -10.95 -4.62
CA GLU A 85 13.44 -12.16 -5.00
C GLU A 85 12.60 -13.03 -5.95
N SER A 86 11.32 -13.25 -5.65
CA SER A 86 10.42 -14.03 -6.53
C SER A 86 10.27 -13.44 -7.94
N ARG A 87 10.36 -12.10 -8.06
CA ARG A 87 10.37 -11.41 -9.35
C ARG A 87 11.67 -11.68 -10.12
N SER A 88 12.80 -11.68 -9.41
CA SER A 88 14.13 -11.87 -9.98
C SER A 88 14.37 -13.30 -10.49
N ASP A 89 13.70 -14.29 -9.88
CA ASP A 89 13.74 -15.69 -10.34
C ASP A 89 12.85 -15.96 -11.57
N SER A 90 11.99 -15.01 -11.94
CA SER A 90 11.03 -15.13 -13.05
C SER A 90 11.49 -14.48 -14.36
N ASP A 91 12.62 -13.74 -14.34
CA ASP A 91 13.30 -13.14 -15.50
C ASP A 91 14.47 -14.03 -16.01
#